data_AF-A0A5B7C5V7-F1
#
_entry.id   AF-A0A5B7C5V7-F1
#
_cell.length_a   1.000
_cell.length_b   1.000
_cell.length_c   1.000
_cell.angle_alpha   90.00
_cell.angle_beta   90.00
_cell.angle_gamma   90.00
#
_symmetry.space_group_name_H-M   'P 1'
#
loop_
_entity.id
_entity.type
_entity.pdbx_description
1 polymer ?
#
loop_
_entity_poly.entity_id
_entity_poly.type
_entity_poly.pdbx_seq_one_letter_code
_entity_poly.pdbx_strand_id
1 'polypeptide(L)'
;TPIKLSPTPLPFSKLILSQHITTNTANPNGSTNSKEQNVLSLFKHCSTIKHIKQIHAHIIKSGFVQNLFVTGKIVVFCAVSEHGSMGYAESVFGKIENPDGFLWNTMIRGFGRTSEVGKVFEYYKRMQDRG
;
A
#
# COMPACT_ATOMS: atom_id res chain seq x y z
N THR A 1 -27.76 33.67 -7.46
CA THR A 1 -28.28 32.28 -7.43
C THR A 1 -27.11 31.35 -7.18
N PRO A 2 -27.07 30.59 -6.06
CA PRO A 2 -25.87 29.86 -5.67
C PRO A 2 -25.73 28.55 -6.46
N ILE A 3 -24.50 28.28 -6.89
CA ILE A 3 -24.09 27.06 -7.62
C ILE A 3 -24.18 25.89 -6.64
N LYS A 4 -25.07 24.94 -6.93
CA LYS A 4 -25.26 23.71 -6.16
C LYS A 4 -24.20 22.69 -6.61
N LEU A 5 -23.08 22.58 -5.91
CA LEU A 5 -22.23 21.39 -6.01
C LEU A 5 -22.94 20.24 -5.31
N SER A 6 -23.57 19.36 -6.08
CA SER A 6 -23.98 18.04 -5.59
C SER A 6 -22.72 17.16 -5.45
N PRO A 7 -22.49 16.50 -4.30
CA PRO A 7 -21.51 15.44 -4.24
C PRO A 7 -22.13 14.22 -4.93
N THR A 8 -21.70 13.91 -6.15
CA THR A 8 -21.96 12.60 -6.74
C THR A 8 -21.21 11.57 -5.89
N PRO A 9 -21.90 10.62 -5.23
CA PRO A 9 -21.21 9.54 -4.57
C PRO A 9 -20.63 8.64 -5.65
N LEU A 10 -19.29 8.57 -5.72
CA LEU A 10 -18.63 7.51 -6.46
C LEU A 10 -19.16 6.16 -5.95
N PRO A 11 -19.61 5.24 -6.82
CA PRO A 11 -20.16 3.97 -6.39
C PRO A 11 -19.01 3.05 -5.92
N PHE A 12 -18.56 3.23 -4.68
CA PHE A 12 -17.53 2.40 -4.04
C PHE A 12 -18.04 1.02 -3.58
N SER A 13 -19.25 0.63 -3.94
CA SER A 13 -19.88 -0.63 -3.52
C SER A 13 -19.61 -1.83 -4.45
N LYS A 14 -18.68 -1.73 -5.40
CA LYS A 14 -18.30 -2.86 -6.29
C LYS A 14 -16.81 -3.25 -6.32
N LEU A 15 -15.97 -2.81 -5.38
CA LEU A 15 -14.73 -3.54 -5.10
C LEU A 15 -14.98 -4.59 -4.01
N ILE A 16 -15.79 -5.59 -4.40
CA ILE A 16 -15.83 -6.90 -3.74
C ILE A 16 -14.39 -7.42 -3.68
N LEU A 17 -14.05 -8.06 -2.56
CA LEU A 17 -12.82 -8.82 -2.35
C LEU A 17 -12.38 -9.50 -3.66
N SER A 18 -11.29 -9.02 -4.25
CA SER A 18 -10.62 -9.82 -5.26
C SER A 18 -9.85 -10.92 -4.54
N GLN A 19 -10.50 -12.07 -4.40
CA GLN A 19 -9.82 -13.37 -4.41
C GLN A 19 -9.16 -13.66 -5.78
N HIS A 20 -9.14 -12.72 -6.72
CA HIS A 20 -8.27 -12.78 -7.87
C HIS A 20 -7.00 -11.97 -7.65
N ILE A 21 -5.93 -12.71 -7.32
CA ILE A 21 -4.68 -12.54 -8.04
C ILE A 21 -5.03 -12.66 -9.53
N THR A 22 -5.28 -11.55 -10.21
CA THR A 22 -5.17 -11.52 -11.67
C THR A 22 -3.77 -11.01 -11.96
N THR A 23 -2.88 -11.98 -12.08
CA THR A 23 -1.70 -11.89 -12.94
C THR A 23 -2.10 -11.26 -14.27
N ASN A 24 -1.75 -10.00 -14.51
CA ASN A 24 -1.41 -9.56 -15.86
C ASN A 24 -0.71 -8.20 -15.85
N THR A 25 0.62 -8.25 -15.74
CA THR A 25 1.60 -7.40 -16.45
C THR A 25 2.99 -7.76 -15.94
N ALA A 26 3.59 -8.81 -16.53
CA ALA A 26 5.03 -8.95 -16.78
C ALA A 26 5.38 -10.41 -17.12
N ASN A 27 5.84 -10.62 -18.36
CA ASN A 27 6.84 -11.59 -18.80
C ASN A 27 6.76 -13.07 -18.30
N PRO A 28 6.49 -14.07 -19.18
CA PRO A 28 6.48 -15.50 -18.83
C PRO A 28 7.84 -16.08 -18.38
N ASN A 29 8.93 -15.30 -18.38
CA ASN A 29 10.29 -15.78 -18.09
C ASN A 29 10.93 -15.17 -16.83
N GLY A 30 10.14 -14.59 -15.92
CA GLY A 30 10.66 -14.12 -14.64
C GLY A 30 10.79 -15.25 -13.62
N SER A 31 11.93 -15.95 -13.59
CA SER A 31 12.29 -16.76 -12.42
C SER A 31 12.17 -15.87 -11.18
N THR A 32 11.13 -16.08 -10.38
CA THR A 32 10.99 -15.36 -9.11
C THR A 32 12.22 -15.69 -8.30
N ASN A 33 13.06 -14.68 -8.04
CA ASN A 33 14.33 -14.87 -7.37
C ASN A 33 14.07 -15.55 -6.03
N SER A 34 14.71 -16.70 -5.77
CA SER A 34 14.52 -17.47 -4.52
C SER A 34 14.60 -16.58 -3.27
N LYS A 35 15.43 -15.53 -3.31
CA LYS A 35 15.55 -14.54 -2.23
C LYS A 35 14.27 -13.72 -2.03
N GLU A 36 13.60 -13.32 -3.11
CA GLU A 36 12.33 -12.59 -3.04
C GLU A 36 11.24 -13.46 -2.42
N GLN A 37 11.12 -14.73 -2.86
CA GLN A 37 10.16 -15.68 -2.29
C GLN A 37 10.41 -15.93 -0.79
N ASN A 38 11.68 -16.01 -0.38
CA ASN A 38 12.04 -16.12 1.03
C ASN A 38 11.55 -14.91 1.84
N VAL A 39 11.76 -13.69 1.33
CA VAL A 39 11.28 -12.46 2.00
C VAL A 39 9.76 -12.42 2.08
N LEU A 40 9.07 -12.78 1.00
CA LEU A 40 7.60 -12.80 0.95
C LEU A 40 7.01 -13.81 1.93
N SER A 41 7.69 -14.94 2.14
CA SER A 41 7.26 -15.96 3.10
C SER A 41 7.20 -15.44 4.55
N LEU A 42 8.03 -14.44 4.90
CA LEU A 42 8.07 -13.84 6.23
C LEU A 42 6.74 -13.14 6.59
N PHE A 43 5.98 -12.66 5.61
CA PHE A 43 4.69 -12.01 5.86
C PHE A 43 3.59 -12.98 6.29
N LYS A 44 3.72 -14.30 6.03
CA LYS A 44 2.69 -15.31 6.34
C LYS A 44 2.34 -15.40 7.83
N HIS A 45 3.30 -15.07 8.69
CA HIS A 45 3.14 -15.13 10.15
C HIS A 45 3.21 -13.74 10.81
N CYS A 46 3.04 -12.69 10.02
CA CYS A 46 3.08 -11.33 10.52
C CYS A 46 1.69 -10.87 11.01
N SER A 47 1.56 -10.65 12.31
CA SER A 47 0.33 -10.14 12.94
C SER A 47 0.54 -8.84 13.72
N THR A 48 1.78 -8.37 13.89
CA THR A 48 2.08 -7.19 14.72
C THR A 48 3.01 -6.21 14.01
N ILE A 49 2.96 -4.94 14.42
CA ILE A 49 3.89 -3.92 13.93
C ILE A 49 5.36 -4.25 14.25
N LYS A 50 5.63 -5.01 15.32
CA LYS A 50 6.97 -5.47 15.67
C LYS A 50 7.52 -6.43 14.60
N HIS A 51 6.72 -7.40 14.17
CA HIS A 51 7.09 -8.31 13.08
C HIS A 51 7.34 -7.54 11.78
N ILE A 52 6.48 -6.58 11.44
CA ILE A 52 6.69 -5.74 10.25
C ILE A 52 8.01 -4.98 10.31
N LYS A 53 8.35 -4.36 11.44
CA LYS A 53 9.62 -3.62 11.57
C LYS A 53 10.84 -4.54 11.39
N GLN A 54 10.77 -5.78 11.88
CA GLN A 54 11.81 -6.79 11.67
C GLN A 54 11.91 -7.20 10.19
N ILE A 55 10.77 -7.46 9.55
CA ILE A 55 10.69 -7.79 8.12
C ILE A 55 11.23 -6.64 7.27
N HIS A 56 10.87 -5.39 7.58
CA HIS A 56 11.38 -4.22 6.87
C HIS A 56 12.90 -4.07 7.04
N ALA A 57 13.45 -4.29 8.24
CA ALA A 57 14.90 -4.30 8.44
C ALA A 57 15.59 -5.41 7.60
N HIS A 58 14.96 -6.59 7.50
CA HIS A 58 15.46 -7.67 6.65
C HIS A 58 15.39 -7.32 5.16
N ILE A 59 14.32 -6.67 4.69
CA ILE A 59 14.17 -6.18 3.32
C ILE A 59 15.27 -5.19 2.95
N ILE A 60 15.59 -4.26 3.84
CA ILE A 60 16.68 -3.29 3.66
C ILE A 60 18.01 -4.03 3.54
N LYS A 61 18.32 -4.94 4.48
CA LYS A 61 19.56 -5.74 4.46
C LYS A 61 19.71 -6.60 3.21
N SER A 62 18.60 -7.13 2.70
CA SER A 62 18.56 -8.01 1.54
C SER A 62 18.51 -7.25 0.20
N GLY A 63 18.49 -5.91 0.22
CA GLY A 63 18.51 -5.07 -0.98
C GLY A 63 17.16 -4.93 -1.71
N PHE A 64 16.05 -5.32 -1.06
CA PHE A 64 14.72 -5.29 -1.66
C PHE A 64 13.93 -4.00 -1.37
N VAL A 65 14.58 -2.95 -0.86
CA VAL A 65 13.90 -1.70 -0.45
C VAL A 65 13.22 -0.96 -1.60
N GLN A 66 13.70 -1.12 -2.84
CA GLN A 66 13.05 -0.55 -4.03
C GLN A 66 12.13 -1.54 -4.77
N ASN A 67 12.01 -2.78 -4.28
CA ASN A 67 11.08 -3.75 -4.86
C ASN A 67 9.66 -3.43 -4.36
N LEU A 68 8.86 -2.84 -5.24
CA LEU A 68 7.48 -2.40 -4.96
C LEU A 68 6.59 -3.54 -4.43
N PHE A 69 6.79 -4.77 -4.92
CA PHE A 69 5.99 -5.92 -4.50
C PHE A 69 6.24 -6.28 -3.03
N VAL A 70 7.49 -6.14 -2.59
CA VAL A 70 7.93 -6.45 -1.23
C VAL A 70 7.62 -5.28 -0.27
N THR A 71 7.99 -4.04 -0.63
CA THR A 71 7.74 -2.87 0.23
C THR A 71 6.28 -2.46 0.26
N GLY A 72 5.53 -2.69 -0.82
CA GLY A 72 4.09 -2.47 -0.86
C GLY A 72 3.34 -3.32 0.16
N LYS A 73 3.77 -4.56 0.42
CA LYS A 73 3.17 -5.41 1.48
C LYS A 73 3.33 -4.82 2.88
N ILE A 74 4.45 -4.14 3.15
CA ILE A 74 4.62 -3.41 4.43
C ILE A 74 3.59 -2.28 4.52
N VAL A 75 3.48 -1.47 3.47
CA VAL A 75 2.53 -0.34 3.43
C VAL A 75 1.10 -0.84 3.64
N VAL A 76 0.69 -1.89 2.93
CA VAL A 76 -0.65 -2.48 3.05
C VAL A 76 -0.92 -2.98 4.46
N PHE A 77 0.01 -3.73 5.07
CA PHE A 77 -0.17 -4.18 6.45
C PHE A 77 -0.34 -2.98 7.37
N CYS A 78 0.55 -2.00 7.29
CA CYS A 78 0.54 -0.86 8.20
C CYS A 78 -0.68 0.04 8.05
N ALA A 79 -1.24 0.16 6.83
CA ALA A 79 -2.38 1.02 6.56
C ALA A 79 -3.75 0.34 6.80
N VAL A 80 -3.83 -0.98 6.62
CA VAL A 80 -5.13 -1.69 6.59
C VAL A 80 -5.35 -2.58 7.81
N SER A 81 -4.28 -3.11 8.43
CA SER A 81 -4.40 -3.97 9.61
C SER A 81 -4.81 -3.19 10.85
N GLU A 82 -5.59 -3.83 11.72
CA GLU A 82 -5.91 -3.31 13.07
C GLU A 82 -4.66 -3.18 13.96
N HIS A 83 -3.63 -3.99 13.69
CA HIS A 83 -2.33 -3.92 14.36
C HIS A 83 -1.31 -3.08 13.58
N GLY A 84 -1.79 -2.32 12.59
CA GLY A 84 -0.99 -1.45 11.73
C GLY A 84 -0.56 -0.16 12.42
N SER A 85 0.06 0.72 11.65
CA SER A 85 0.48 2.06 12.09
C SER A 85 0.53 2.96 10.87
N MET A 86 -0.40 3.92 10.78
CA MET A 86 -0.44 4.86 9.64
C MET A 86 0.82 5.70 9.54
N GLY A 87 1.39 6.16 10.67
CA GLY A 87 2.67 6.88 10.64
C GLY A 87 3.82 6.04 10.07
N TYR A 88 3.83 4.72 10.32
CA TYR A 88 4.81 3.83 9.70
C TYR A 88 4.52 3.59 8.22
N ALA A 89 3.24 3.40 7.85
CA ALA A 89 2.83 3.30 6.45
C ALA A 89 3.29 4.53 5.65
N GLU A 90 3.08 5.73 6.20
CA GLU A 90 3.50 7.00 5.62
C GLU A 90 5.02 7.07 5.42
N SER A 91 5.78 6.67 6.45
CA SER A 91 7.25 6.66 6.40
C SER A 91 7.81 5.71 5.33
N VAL A 92 7.21 4.51 5.17
CA VAL A 92 7.64 3.55 4.15
C VAL A 92 7.21 4.00 2.77
N PHE A 93 5.95 4.44 2.62
CA PHE A 93 5.41 4.93 1.36
C PHE A 93 6.22 6.12 0.82
N GLY A 94 6.64 7.04 1.69
CA GLY A 94 7.45 8.20 1.30
C GLY A 94 8.82 7.86 0.69
N LYS A 95 9.30 6.63 0.84
CA LYS A 95 10.55 6.14 0.25
C LYS A 95 10.36 5.40 -1.07
N ILE A 96 9.11 5.15 -1.48
CA ILE A 96 8.79 4.50 -2.74
C ILE A 96 8.83 5.58 -3.83
N GLU A 97 9.70 5.41 -4.82
CA GLU A 97 9.88 6.38 -5.91
C GLU A 97 8.66 6.42 -6.84
N ASN A 98 8.16 5.25 -7.24
CA ASN A 98 7.07 5.08 -8.20
C ASN A 98 5.95 4.22 -7.63
N PRO A 99 5.14 4.72 -6.67
CA PRO A 99 4.00 3.99 -6.14
C PRO A 99 2.91 3.85 -7.21
N ASP A 100 2.35 2.65 -7.32
CA ASP A 100 1.22 2.40 -8.20
C ASP A 100 -0.11 2.94 -7.62
N GLY A 101 -1.15 2.96 -8.46
CA GLY A 101 -2.48 3.41 -8.04
C GLY A 101 -3.06 2.58 -6.89
N PHE A 102 -2.66 1.32 -6.74
CA PHE A 102 -3.11 0.47 -5.64
C PHE A 102 -2.54 0.97 -4.29
N LEU A 103 -1.26 1.34 -4.23
CA LEU A 103 -0.64 1.87 -3.02
C LEU A 103 -1.15 3.27 -2.68
N TRP A 104 -1.39 4.13 -3.67
CA TRP A 104 -2.08 5.41 -3.43
C TRP A 104 -3.44 5.21 -2.78
N ASN A 105 -4.27 4.34 -3.37
CA ASN A 105 -5.59 4.00 -2.83
C ASN A 105 -5.49 3.39 -1.43
N THR A 106 -4.46 2.58 -1.17
CA THR A 106 -4.19 2.01 0.15
C THR A 106 -3.93 3.10 1.19
N MET A 107 -3.09 4.10 0.88
CA MET A 107 -2.81 5.21 1.79
C MET A 107 -4.06 6.07 2.05
N ILE A 108 -4.80 6.42 0.98
CA ILE A 108 -6.03 7.22 1.08
C ILE A 108 -7.06 6.52 1.97
N ARG A 109 -7.28 5.21 1.75
CA ARG A 109 -8.19 4.39 2.58
C ARG A 109 -7.70 4.27 4.02
N GLY A 110 -6.39 4.12 4.22
CA GLY A 110 -5.78 4.05 5.55
C GLY A 110 -6.07 5.31 6.37
N PHE A 111 -5.78 6.49 5.81
CA PHE A 111 -6.08 7.77 6.47
C PHE A 111 -7.58 8.00 6.67
N GLY A 112 -8.43 7.52 5.76
CA GLY A 112 -9.88 7.58 5.92
C GLY A 112 -10.44 6.83 7.15
N ARG A 113 -9.65 5.93 7.75
CA ARG A 113 -9.98 5.21 9.00
C ARG A 113 -9.43 5.89 10.25
N THR A 114 -8.70 6.99 10.10
CA THR A 114 -8.14 7.79 11.19
C THR A 114 -8.93 9.09 11.37
N SER A 115 -8.60 9.86 12.41
CA SER A 115 -9.12 11.23 12.56
C SER A 115 -8.45 12.25 11.62
N GLU A 116 -7.45 11.84 10.82
CA GLU A 116 -6.64 12.71 9.98
C GLU A 116 -7.26 12.95 8.59
N VAL A 117 -8.48 13.50 8.55
CA VAL A 117 -9.20 13.71 7.27
C VAL A 117 -8.41 14.60 6.29
N GLY A 118 -7.62 15.55 6.79
CA GLY A 118 -6.74 16.37 5.95
C GLY A 118 -5.73 15.55 5.13
N LYS A 119 -5.21 14.46 5.71
CA LYS A 119 -4.28 13.55 5.03
C LYS A 119 -4.91 12.81 3.87
N VAL A 120 -6.21 12.53 3.93
CA VAL A 120 -6.95 11.89 2.82
C VAL A 120 -6.90 12.76 1.57
N PHE A 121 -7.22 14.05 1.71
CA PHE A 121 -7.19 15.00 0.60
C PHE A 121 -5.76 15.31 0.14
N GLU A 122 -4.80 15.41 1.09
CA GLU A 122 -3.38 15.58 0.77
C GLU A 122 -2.89 14.44 -0.14
N TYR A 123 -3.16 13.19 0.24
CA TYR A 123 -2.72 12.02 -0.52
C TYR A 123 -3.47 11.87 -1.85
N TYR A 124 -4.75 12.21 -1.91
CA TYR A 124 -5.50 12.22 -3.17
C TYR A 124 -4.91 13.24 -4.15
N LYS A 125 -4.59 14.45 -3.69
CA LYS A 125 -3.94 15.47 -4.52
C LYS A 125 -2.55 15.02 -4.98
N ARG A 126 -1.74 14.49 -4.07
CA ARG A 126 -0.40 13.94 -4.41
C ARG A 126 -0.47 12.82 -5.44
N MET A 127 -1.51 11.99 -5.41
CA MET A 127 -1.76 10.95 -6.42
C MET A 127 -2.05 11.59 -7.78
N GLN A 128 -2.86 12.64 -7.87
CA GLN A 128 -3.17 13.34 -9.13
C GLN A 128 -1.94 14.05 -9.72
N ASP A 129 -1.05 14.56 -8.86
CA ASP A 129 0.15 15.27 -9.30
C ASP A 129 1.28 14.33 -9.79
N ARG A 130 1.25 13.04 -9.39
CA ARG A 130 2.33 12.07 -9.64
C ARG A 130 1.92 10.83 -10.44
N GLY A 131 0.63 10.52 -10.54
CA GLY A 131 0.08 9.38 -11.27
C GLY A 131 -0.37 9.77 -12.67
#